data_AF-A0A7S0LG67-F1
#
_entry.id   AF-A0A7S0LG67-F1
#
_cell.length_a   1.000
_cell.length_b   1.000
_cell.length_c   1.000
_cell.angle_alpha   90.00
_cell.angle_beta   90.00
_cell.angle_gamma   90.00
#
_symmetry.space_group_name_H-M   'P 1'
#
loop_
_entity.id
_entity.type
_entity.pdbx_description
1 polymer ?
#
loop_
_entity_poly.entity_id
_entity_poly.type
_entity_poly.pdbx_seq_one_letter_code
_entity_poly.pdbx_strand_id
1 'polypeptide(L)'
;PLSSWEEVLIIASQLPALRWLSLDNVALRSSDLRPDGTLGAALGSVRALCLSRTSVSWDAMMQLAATMALLTELHFNGNEVCTLVSSPQAPLPLFELRELSLEDNQIQSWDELQPLSVLPHLEVLNLKGNALTAMPASVVGFASLRHLMLRGNKLGLWSDVDALNSFPKLREA
;
A
#
# COMPACT_ATOMS: atom_id res chain seq x y z
N PRO A 1 11.11 -14.71 -18.94
CA PRO A 1 10.26 -13.70 -18.27
C PRO A 1 10.08 -14.10 -16.80
N LEU A 2 10.27 -13.17 -15.87
CA LEU A 2 9.97 -13.45 -14.46
C LEU A 2 8.50 -13.84 -14.35
N SER A 3 8.22 -15.04 -13.87
CA SER A 3 6.86 -15.59 -13.87
C SER A 3 6.45 -16.21 -12.54
N SER A 4 7.36 -16.27 -11.56
CA SER A 4 7.10 -16.82 -10.24
C SER A 4 7.84 -16.05 -9.15
N TRP A 5 7.32 -16.14 -7.92
CA TRP A 5 8.00 -15.62 -6.73
C TRP A 5 9.35 -16.30 -6.48
N GLU A 6 9.49 -17.59 -6.83
CA GLU A 6 10.75 -18.33 -6.66
C GLU A 6 11.89 -17.70 -7.45
N GLU A 7 11.66 -17.34 -8.72
CA GLU A 7 12.67 -16.68 -9.56
C GLU A 7 13.05 -15.30 -9.01
N VAL A 8 12.05 -14.53 -8.54
CA VAL A 8 12.27 -13.22 -7.91
C VAL A 8 13.15 -13.37 -6.67
N LEU A 9 12.88 -14.37 -5.83
CA LEU A 9 13.63 -14.62 -4.59
C LEU A 9 15.05 -15.09 -4.86
N ILE A 10 15.24 -15.95 -5.85
CA ILE A 10 16.59 -16.38 -6.28
C ILE A 10 17.41 -15.16 -6.67
N ILE A 11 16.87 -14.27 -7.50
CA ILE A 11 17.60 -13.06 -7.93
C ILE A 11 17.83 -12.10 -6.76
N ALA A 12 16.79 -11.82 -5.97
CA ALA A 12 16.90 -10.92 -4.81
C ALA A 12 17.93 -11.42 -3.79
N SER A 13 18.03 -12.73 -3.57
CA SER A 13 19.02 -13.32 -2.67
C SER A 13 20.48 -13.05 -3.07
N GLN A 14 20.74 -12.79 -4.36
CA GLN A 14 22.07 -12.46 -4.87
C GLN A 14 22.41 -10.96 -4.76
N LEU A 15 21.47 -10.14 -4.31
CA LEU A 15 21.57 -8.68 -4.25
C LEU A 15 21.41 -8.20 -2.80
N PRO A 16 22.41 -8.37 -1.93
CA PRO A 16 22.30 -8.05 -0.50
C PRO A 16 22.13 -6.55 -0.19
N ALA A 17 22.31 -5.68 -1.19
CA ALA A 17 22.11 -4.24 -1.09
C ALA A 17 20.82 -3.76 -1.80
N LEU A 18 19.92 -4.67 -2.17
CA LEU A 18 18.69 -4.36 -2.90
C LEU A 18 17.73 -3.52 -2.04
N ARG A 19 17.66 -2.22 -2.33
CA ARG A 19 16.77 -1.28 -1.63
C ARG A 19 15.51 -0.95 -2.41
N TRP A 20 15.57 -1.05 -3.73
CA TRP A 20 14.42 -0.81 -4.62
C TRP A 20 14.20 -2.07 -5.45
N LEU A 21 12.99 -2.62 -5.34
CA LEU A 21 12.52 -3.70 -6.20
C LEU A 21 11.25 -3.24 -6.96
N SER A 22 11.30 -3.26 -8.29
CA SER A 22 10.10 -3.08 -9.12
C SER A 22 9.81 -4.37 -9.87
N LEU A 23 8.57 -4.80 -9.79
CA LEU A 23 7.99 -5.97 -10.46
C LEU A 23 6.70 -5.56 -11.19
N ASP A 24 6.59 -4.29 -11.59
CA ASP A 24 5.40 -3.78 -12.24
C ASP A 24 5.11 -4.55 -13.54
N ASN A 25 3.84 -4.88 -13.78
CA ASN A 25 3.36 -5.68 -14.92
C ASN A 25 3.91 -7.12 -14.97
N VAL A 26 4.44 -7.63 -13.85
CA VAL A 26 4.79 -9.05 -13.72
C VAL A 26 3.59 -9.78 -13.11
N ALA A 27 2.96 -10.68 -13.87
CA ALA A 27 1.83 -11.46 -13.39
C ALA A 27 2.32 -12.50 -12.37
N LEU A 28 2.23 -12.14 -11.08
CA LEU A 28 2.68 -12.97 -9.97
C LEU A 28 1.48 -13.60 -9.29
N ARG A 29 1.45 -14.92 -9.18
CA ARG A 29 0.36 -15.63 -8.52
C ARG A 29 0.52 -15.53 -7.01
N SER A 30 -0.49 -15.02 -6.31
CA SER A 30 -0.53 -15.00 -4.84
C SER A 30 -0.36 -16.39 -4.23
N SER A 31 -0.79 -17.46 -4.91
CA SER A 31 -0.66 -18.86 -4.45
C SER A 31 0.79 -19.33 -4.32
N ASP A 32 1.70 -18.71 -5.07
CA ASP A 32 3.10 -19.14 -5.14
C ASP A 32 3.93 -18.48 -4.04
N LEU A 33 3.36 -17.48 -3.36
CA LEU A 33 3.98 -16.85 -2.22
C LEU A 33 3.96 -17.81 -1.03
N ARG A 34 5.13 -18.27 -0.62
CA ARG A 34 5.32 -19.07 0.59
C ARG A 34 6.01 -18.24 1.65
N PRO A 35 5.33 -17.89 2.76
CA PRO A 35 5.97 -17.20 3.87
C PRO A 35 6.87 -18.18 4.63
N ASP A 36 8.08 -18.36 4.13
CA ASP A 36 9.16 -19.08 4.80
C ASP A 36 10.31 -18.12 5.14
N GLY A 37 11.36 -18.64 5.79
CA GLY A 37 12.52 -17.84 6.18
C GLY A 37 13.30 -17.23 5.02
N THR A 38 13.08 -17.67 3.77
CA THR A 38 13.82 -17.18 2.59
C THR A 38 13.36 -15.80 2.14
N LEU A 39 12.07 -15.46 2.34
CA LEU A 39 11.52 -14.14 2.01
C LEU A 39 12.27 -13.03 2.75
N GLY A 40 12.43 -13.18 4.07
CA GLY A 40 13.12 -12.18 4.89
C GLY A 40 14.60 -12.03 4.53
N ALA A 41 15.28 -13.14 4.21
CA ALA A 41 16.67 -13.10 3.79
C ALA A 41 16.87 -12.37 2.45
N ALA A 42 15.94 -12.56 1.50
CA ALA A 42 16.03 -11.98 0.16
C ALA A 42 15.51 -10.54 0.09
N LEU A 43 14.43 -10.22 0.82
CA LEU A 43 13.68 -8.97 0.66
C LEU A 43 13.77 -8.04 1.88
N GLY A 44 14.39 -8.47 2.99
CA GLY A 44 14.41 -7.69 4.23
C GLY A 44 15.17 -6.35 4.16
N SER A 45 16.00 -6.14 3.12
CA SER A 45 16.70 -4.87 2.90
C SER A 45 15.96 -3.88 1.99
N VAL A 46 14.83 -4.31 1.41
CA VAL A 46 14.01 -3.51 0.49
C VAL A 46 13.35 -2.37 1.27
N ARG A 47 13.40 -1.18 0.66
CA ARG A 47 12.84 0.09 1.17
C ARG A 47 11.76 0.64 0.25
N ALA A 48 11.86 0.40 -1.04
CA ALA A 48 10.88 0.77 -2.05
C ALA A 48 10.45 -0.46 -2.85
N LEU A 49 9.15 -0.72 -2.90
CA LEU A 49 8.56 -1.84 -3.62
C LEU A 49 7.50 -1.35 -4.60
N CYS A 50 7.64 -1.72 -5.88
CA CYS A 50 6.62 -1.48 -6.90
C CYS A 50 6.04 -2.81 -7.37
N LEU A 51 4.74 -2.98 -7.17
CA LEU A 51 3.96 -4.17 -7.52
C LEU A 51 2.69 -3.77 -8.29
N SER A 52 2.79 -2.76 -9.14
CA SER A 52 1.66 -2.25 -9.91
C SER A 52 1.28 -3.23 -11.03
N ARG A 53 -0.02 -3.48 -11.20
CA ARG A 53 -0.56 -4.35 -12.26
C ARG A 53 0.04 -5.76 -12.24
N THR A 54 0.17 -6.34 -11.04
CA THR A 54 0.74 -7.68 -10.83
C THR A 54 -0.31 -8.73 -10.51
N SER A 55 -1.58 -8.33 -10.35
CA SER A 55 -2.70 -9.18 -9.90
C SER A 55 -2.48 -9.83 -8.52
N VAL A 56 -1.46 -9.41 -7.79
CA VAL A 56 -1.18 -9.83 -6.42
C VAL A 56 -2.28 -9.28 -5.52
N SER A 57 -2.86 -10.12 -4.68
CA SER A 57 -3.83 -9.70 -3.68
C SER A 57 -3.20 -8.85 -2.57
N TRP A 58 -3.99 -7.97 -1.95
CA TRP A 58 -3.54 -7.18 -0.80
C TRP A 58 -3.01 -8.07 0.34
N ASP A 59 -3.63 -9.22 0.59
CA ASP A 59 -3.19 -10.17 1.62
C ASP A 59 -1.81 -10.75 1.34
N ALA A 60 -1.53 -11.09 0.09
CA ALA A 60 -0.20 -11.54 -0.32
C ALA A 60 0.82 -10.40 -0.16
N MET A 61 0.44 -9.16 -0.46
CA MET A 61 1.27 -7.99 -0.18
C MET A 61 1.55 -7.83 1.33
N MET A 62 0.57 -8.09 2.21
CA MET A 62 0.80 -8.04 3.66
C MET A 62 1.73 -9.15 4.15
N GLN A 63 1.66 -10.35 3.55
CA GLN A 63 2.61 -11.43 3.83
C GLN A 63 4.05 -11.05 3.44
N LEU A 64 4.22 -10.34 2.31
CA LEU A 64 5.53 -9.81 1.90
C LEU A 64 6.01 -8.72 2.86
N ALA A 65 5.16 -7.74 3.17
CA ALA A 65 5.48 -6.63 4.07
C ALA A 65 5.92 -7.12 5.46
N ALA A 66 5.36 -8.23 5.95
CA ALA A 66 5.80 -8.87 7.21
C ALA A 66 7.29 -9.23 7.24
N THR A 67 7.93 -9.36 6.07
CA THR A 67 9.36 -9.68 5.93
C THR A 67 10.23 -8.46 5.58
N MET A 68 9.60 -7.35 5.19
CA MET A 68 10.25 -6.12 4.73
C MET A 68 10.16 -5.03 5.80
N ALA A 69 10.80 -5.25 6.95
CA ALA A 69 10.73 -4.34 8.10
C ALA A 69 11.25 -2.91 7.82
N LEU A 70 11.99 -2.71 6.73
CA LEU A 70 12.54 -1.41 6.32
C LEU A 70 11.76 -0.73 5.19
N LEU A 71 10.59 -1.27 4.81
CA LEU A 71 9.79 -0.75 3.70
C LEU A 71 9.23 0.64 4.04
N THR A 72 9.64 1.64 3.27
CA THR A 72 9.23 3.04 3.41
C THR A 72 8.33 3.51 2.28
N GLU A 73 8.39 2.88 1.10
CA GLU A 73 7.64 3.26 -0.09
C GLU A 73 7.01 2.01 -0.74
N LEU A 74 5.71 2.07 -0.99
CA LEU A 74 4.94 0.99 -1.62
C LEU A 74 4.06 1.53 -2.74
N HIS A 75 4.29 1.06 -3.96
CA HIS A 75 3.42 1.31 -5.11
C HIS A 75 2.63 0.03 -5.43
N PHE A 76 1.33 0.08 -5.22
CA PHE A 76 0.41 -1.05 -5.39
C PHE A 76 -0.75 -0.65 -6.31
N ASN A 77 -0.41 -0.04 -7.44
CA ASN A 77 -1.36 0.58 -8.34
C ASN A 77 -2.00 -0.44 -9.29
N GLY A 78 -3.27 -0.27 -9.67
CA GLY A 78 -3.89 -1.10 -10.70
C GLY A 78 -3.97 -2.59 -10.35
N ASN A 79 -4.17 -2.93 -9.07
CA ASN A 79 -4.32 -4.32 -8.60
C ASN A 79 -5.77 -4.64 -8.20
N GLU A 80 -6.74 -3.83 -8.65
CA GLU A 80 -8.18 -4.05 -8.42
C GLU A 80 -8.55 -4.13 -6.93
N VAL A 81 -7.77 -3.48 -6.06
CA VAL A 81 -8.00 -3.52 -4.61
C VAL A 81 -9.28 -2.78 -4.25
N CYS A 82 -10.21 -3.47 -3.59
CA CYS A 82 -11.45 -2.88 -3.07
C CYS A 82 -11.49 -2.78 -1.55
N THR A 83 -10.56 -3.41 -0.82
CA THR A 83 -10.47 -3.29 0.64
C THR A 83 -9.06 -3.60 1.11
N LEU A 84 -8.63 -2.95 2.19
CA LEU A 84 -7.32 -3.17 2.82
C LEU A 84 -7.40 -4.06 4.07
N VAL A 85 -8.56 -4.67 4.31
CA VAL A 85 -8.78 -5.57 5.45
C VAL A 85 -8.22 -6.96 5.11
N SER A 86 -7.01 -7.23 5.60
CA SER A 86 -6.41 -8.57 5.45
C SER A 86 -6.80 -9.55 6.56
N SER A 87 -7.02 -9.05 7.77
CA SER A 87 -7.51 -9.81 8.92
C SER A 87 -7.93 -8.84 10.02
N PRO A 88 -9.08 -9.05 10.68
CA PRO A 88 -9.62 -8.12 11.69
C PRO A 88 -8.79 -8.00 12.99
N GLN A 89 -7.72 -8.78 13.17
CA GLN A 89 -7.00 -8.89 14.45
C GLN A 89 -5.50 -8.61 14.40
N ALA A 90 -4.89 -8.41 13.22
CA ALA A 90 -3.46 -8.17 13.10
C ALA A 90 -3.18 -6.74 12.60
N PRO A 91 -2.31 -5.96 13.27
CA PRO A 91 -1.87 -4.68 12.76
C PRO A 91 -1.13 -4.87 11.43
N LEU A 92 -1.23 -3.89 10.52
CA LEU A 92 -0.51 -3.95 9.26
C LEU A 92 1.01 -3.98 9.51
N PRO A 93 1.78 -4.86 8.84
CA PRO A 93 3.23 -4.94 8.99
C PRO A 93 3.99 -3.84 8.22
N LEU A 94 3.41 -2.63 8.16
CA LEU A 94 3.87 -1.49 7.36
C LEU A 94 4.34 -0.33 8.26
N PHE A 95 4.99 -0.65 9.38
CA PHE A 95 5.24 0.32 10.46
C PHE A 95 6.12 1.50 10.03
N GLU A 96 7.13 1.25 9.19
CA GLU A 96 8.05 2.26 8.65
C GLU A 96 7.54 2.94 7.37
N LEU A 97 6.35 2.57 6.88
CA LEU A 97 5.84 3.06 5.61
C LEU A 97 5.55 4.56 5.68
N ARG A 98 6.11 5.31 4.72
CA ARG A 98 5.94 6.75 4.57
C ARG A 98 5.11 7.12 3.35
N GLU A 99 5.24 6.35 2.29
CA GLU A 99 4.57 6.61 1.03
C GLU A 99 3.83 5.36 0.56
N LEU A 100 2.53 5.52 0.33
CA LEU A 100 1.66 4.48 -0.20
C LEU A 100 0.91 5.01 -1.42
N SER A 101 1.09 4.32 -2.55
CA SER A 101 0.30 4.55 -3.76
C SER A 101 -0.64 3.38 -4.01
N LEU A 102 -1.92 3.69 -4.04
CA LEU A 102 -3.04 2.81 -4.37
C LEU A 102 -3.80 3.34 -5.59
N GLU A 103 -3.10 4.00 -6.50
CA GLU A 103 -3.68 4.60 -7.71
C GLU A 103 -4.33 3.54 -8.61
N ASP A 104 -5.43 3.92 -9.27
CA ASP A 104 -6.19 3.08 -10.20
C ASP A 104 -6.63 1.74 -9.58
N ASN A 105 -7.03 1.76 -8.31
CA ASN A 105 -7.70 0.62 -7.65
C ASN A 105 -9.23 0.83 -7.59
N GLN A 106 -9.93 0.01 -6.82
CA GLN A 106 -11.40 -0.03 -6.76
C GLN A 106 -11.94 0.36 -5.38
N ILE A 107 -11.21 1.20 -4.64
CA ILE A 107 -11.61 1.64 -3.29
C ILE A 107 -12.81 2.58 -3.39
N GLN A 108 -13.91 2.26 -2.72
CA GLN A 108 -15.20 2.94 -2.86
C GLN A 108 -15.58 3.77 -1.63
N SER A 109 -15.08 3.39 -0.46
CA SER A 109 -15.39 4.03 0.81
C SER A 109 -14.14 4.32 1.62
N TRP A 110 -14.19 5.36 2.45
CA TRP A 110 -13.08 5.67 3.36
C TRP A 110 -12.86 4.58 4.42
N ASP A 111 -13.91 3.84 4.78
CA ASP A 111 -13.82 2.76 5.78
C ASP A 111 -12.89 1.63 5.33
N GLU A 112 -12.77 1.40 4.02
CA GLU A 112 -11.82 0.44 3.43
C GLU A 112 -10.35 0.83 3.68
N LEU A 113 -10.09 2.11 3.97
CA LEU A 113 -8.76 2.65 4.28
C LEU A 113 -8.43 2.63 5.76
N GLN A 114 -9.40 2.26 6.62
CA GLN A 114 -9.23 2.32 8.07
C GLN A 114 -7.99 1.56 8.60
N PRO A 115 -7.56 0.42 8.01
CA PRO A 115 -6.31 -0.24 8.42
C PRO A 115 -5.05 0.65 8.32
N LEU A 116 -5.03 1.64 7.43
CA LEU A 116 -3.90 2.56 7.25
C LEU A 116 -3.84 3.67 8.30
N SER A 117 -4.95 3.92 9.01
CA SER A 117 -5.08 5.09 9.89
C SER A 117 -4.16 5.02 11.13
N VAL A 118 -3.70 3.81 11.46
CA VAL A 118 -2.79 3.55 12.59
C VAL A 118 -1.31 3.61 12.21
N LEU A 119 -0.97 3.78 10.93
CA LEU A 119 0.42 3.82 10.48
C LEU A 119 1.11 5.11 10.98
N PRO A 120 2.14 5.01 11.83
CA PRO A 120 2.69 6.16 12.55
C PRO A 120 3.51 7.09 11.64
N HIS A 121 4.00 6.58 10.51
CA HIS A 121 4.93 7.28 9.64
C HIS A 121 4.37 7.57 8.24
N LEU A 122 3.11 7.23 7.95
CA LEU A 122 2.52 7.46 6.63
C LEU A 122 2.33 8.97 6.39
N GLU A 123 3.09 9.53 5.46
CA GLU A 123 3.11 10.95 5.10
C GLU A 123 2.42 11.23 3.76
N VAL A 124 2.49 10.29 2.82
CA VAL A 124 1.91 10.42 1.47
C VAL A 124 0.97 9.24 1.20
N LEU A 125 -0.27 9.56 0.83
CA LEU A 125 -1.26 8.58 0.39
C LEU A 125 -1.85 9.01 -0.96
N ASN A 126 -1.57 8.21 -1.99
CA ASN A 126 -2.11 8.41 -3.33
C ASN A 126 -3.29 7.47 -3.58
N LEU A 127 -4.49 8.05 -3.73
CA LEU A 127 -5.76 7.36 -4.01
C LEU A 127 -6.36 7.81 -5.34
N LYS A 128 -5.53 8.33 -6.25
CA LYS A 128 -5.99 8.75 -7.58
C LYS A 128 -6.68 7.60 -8.32
N GLY A 129 -7.69 7.93 -9.13
CA GLY A 129 -8.35 6.96 -9.99
C GLY A 129 -9.09 5.83 -9.25
N ASN A 130 -9.45 6.03 -7.98
CA ASN A 130 -10.33 5.13 -7.24
C ASN A 130 -11.81 5.54 -7.40
N ALA A 131 -12.69 4.93 -6.61
CA ALA A 131 -14.13 5.12 -6.70
C ALA A 131 -14.75 5.73 -5.42
N LEU A 132 -13.96 6.45 -4.61
CA LEU A 132 -14.42 7.07 -3.37
C LEU A 132 -15.61 8.00 -3.64
N THR A 133 -16.73 7.75 -2.96
CA THR A 133 -17.99 8.48 -3.15
C THR A 133 -18.22 9.59 -2.15
N ALA A 134 -17.65 9.45 -0.94
CA ALA A 134 -17.71 10.45 0.11
C ALA A 134 -16.50 10.31 1.05
N MET A 135 -16.11 11.41 1.67
CA MET A 135 -15.23 11.40 2.83
C MET A 135 -16.03 11.10 4.12
N PRO A 136 -15.39 10.60 5.20
CA PRO A 136 -16.08 10.38 6.46
C PRO A 136 -16.39 11.73 7.12
N ALA A 137 -17.41 11.78 7.97
CA ALA A 137 -17.76 12.98 8.72
C ALA A 137 -16.62 13.50 9.63
N SER A 138 -15.76 12.59 10.08
CA SER A 138 -14.54 12.90 10.80
C SER A 138 -13.52 11.80 10.54
N VAL A 139 -12.29 12.19 10.18
CA VAL A 139 -11.19 11.24 10.01
C VAL A 139 -10.60 10.91 11.36
N VAL A 140 -10.57 9.63 11.68
CA VAL A 140 -9.89 9.10 12.87
C VAL A 140 -8.56 8.50 12.43
N GLY A 141 -7.46 8.91 13.07
CA GLY A 141 -6.11 8.44 12.75
C GLY A 141 -5.40 9.29 11.70
N PHE A 142 -4.55 8.66 10.88
CA PHE A 142 -3.71 9.33 9.86
C PHE A 142 -2.86 10.48 10.43
N ALA A 143 -2.33 10.30 11.64
CA ALA A 143 -1.69 11.36 12.43
C ALA A 143 -0.42 11.97 11.81
N SER A 144 0.15 11.30 10.80
CA SER A 144 1.34 11.76 10.08
C SER A 144 1.08 12.18 8.64
N LEU A 145 -0.16 12.02 8.14
CA LEU A 145 -0.47 12.25 6.73
C LEU A 145 -0.34 13.73 6.39
N ARG A 146 0.46 14.04 5.37
CA ARG A 146 0.76 15.38 4.88
C ARG A 146 0.23 15.63 3.49
N HIS A 147 0.23 14.59 2.65
CA HIS A 147 -0.17 14.68 1.26
C HIS A 147 -1.19 13.58 0.95
N LEU A 148 -2.37 14.01 0.49
CA LEU A 148 -3.47 13.12 0.13
C LEU A 148 -3.91 13.45 -1.30
N MET A 149 -3.83 12.48 -2.20
CA MET A 149 -4.21 12.67 -3.60
C MET A 149 -5.53 11.94 -3.90
N LEU A 150 -6.58 12.71 -4.20
CA LEU A 150 -7.95 12.18 -4.41
C LEU A 150 -8.48 12.38 -5.84
N ARG A 151 -7.65 12.89 -6.77
CA ARG A 151 -8.09 13.18 -8.14
C ARG A 151 -8.64 11.93 -8.83
N GLY A 152 -9.75 12.06 -9.54
CA GLY A 152 -10.35 10.95 -10.28
C GLY A 152 -11.20 10.00 -9.42
N ASN A 153 -11.57 10.41 -8.21
CA ASN A 153 -12.63 9.78 -7.42
C ASN A 153 -14.00 10.39 -7.75
N LYS A 154 -15.05 9.97 -7.05
CA LYS A 154 -16.44 10.42 -7.18
C LYS A 154 -16.87 11.40 -6.08
N LEU A 155 -15.90 12.04 -5.43
CA LEU A 155 -16.13 13.09 -4.43
C LEU A 155 -16.66 14.34 -5.11
N GLY A 156 -17.57 15.06 -4.44
CA GLY A 156 -18.20 16.24 -5.04
C GLY A 156 -19.00 17.11 -4.09
N LEU A 157 -19.08 16.74 -2.80
CA LEU A 157 -19.79 17.52 -1.80
C LEU A 157 -18.84 18.47 -1.08
N TRP A 158 -19.36 19.62 -0.64
CA TRP A 158 -18.58 20.54 0.21
C TRP A 158 -18.14 19.88 1.53
N SER A 159 -18.95 18.97 2.06
CA SER A 159 -18.59 18.16 3.22
C SER A 159 -17.34 17.30 2.99
N ASP A 160 -17.06 16.89 1.74
CA ASP A 160 -15.84 16.13 1.41
C ASP A 160 -14.60 17.02 1.59
N VAL A 161 -14.72 18.29 1.24
CA VAL A 161 -13.66 19.29 1.43
C VAL A 161 -13.51 19.62 2.91
N ASP A 162 -14.61 19.82 3.62
CA ASP A 162 -14.59 20.11 5.07
C ASP A 162 -13.95 18.97 5.87
N ALA A 163 -14.18 17.72 5.46
CA ALA A 163 -13.56 16.55 6.09
C ALA A 163 -12.03 16.57 6.00
N LEU A 164 -11.42 17.23 5.00
CA LEU A 164 -9.97 17.38 4.90
C LEU A 164 -9.38 18.18 6.07
N ASN A 165 -10.17 19.04 6.72
CA ASN A 165 -9.73 19.78 7.90
C ASN A 165 -9.56 18.89 9.15
N SER A 166 -10.08 17.65 9.13
CA SER A 166 -9.94 16.71 10.24
C SER A 166 -8.57 16.01 10.29
N PHE A 167 -7.76 16.11 9.22
CA PHE A 167 -6.40 15.59 9.23
C PHE A 167 -5.44 16.55 9.95
N PRO A 168 -4.70 16.10 10.98
CA PRO A 168 -3.94 17.00 11.86
C PRO A 168 -2.70 17.63 11.21
N LYS A 169 -2.17 17.06 10.12
CA LYS A 169 -0.93 17.51 9.47
C LYS A 169 -1.05 17.67 7.96
N LEU A 170 -2.25 17.53 7.41
CA LEU A 170 -2.47 17.65 5.97
C LEU A 170 -2.09 19.07 5.54
N ARG A 171 -1.30 19.16 4.48
CA ARG A 171 -0.83 20.43 3.93
C ARG A 171 -1.62 20.74 2.66
N GLU A 172 -1.82 22.02 2.40
CA GLU A 172 -2.27 22.49 1.10
C GLU A 172 -1.28 21.99 0.02
N ALA A 173 -1.82 21.43 -1.05
CA ALA A 173 -1.06 20.94 -2.20
C ALA A 173 -0.99 22.00 -3.29
#